data_AF-A0A524F8E7-F1
#
_entry.id   AF-A0A524F8E7-F1
#
_cell.length_a   1.000
_cell.length_b   1.000
_cell.length_c   1.000
_cell.angle_alpha   90.00
_cell.angle_beta   90.00
_cell.angle_gamma   90.00
#
_symmetry.space_group_name_H-M   'P 1'
#
loop_
_entity.id
_entity.type
_entity.pdbx_description
1 polymer ?
#
loop_
_entity_poly.entity_id
_entity_poly.type
_entity_poly.pdbx_seq_one_letter_code
_entity_poly.pdbx_strand_id
1 'polypeptide(L)' 'MKMKIRNMYLNKEQKKATQNSRKRLELSKKYSNPIVTKIVPASEFWHAEEYHQQYLEKNRGRFTPSCNFI' A
#
# COMPACT_ATOMS: atom_id res chain seq x y z
N MET A 1 -11.53 4.83 13.15
CA MET A 1 -10.49 3.84 12.74
C MET A 1 -9.39 4.58 11.96
N LYS A 2 -8.13 4.61 12.42
CA LYS A 2 -7.04 5.26 11.68
C LYS A 2 -6.39 4.23 10.74
N MET A 3 -6.58 4.37 9.43
CA MET A 3 -5.92 3.51 8.43
C MET A 3 -4.40 3.79 8.46
N LYS A 4 -3.60 2.77 8.76
CA LYS A 4 -2.13 2.87 8.86
C LYS A 4 -1.51 2.28 7.59
N ILE A 5 -0.71 3.08 6.88
CA ILE A 5 0.00 2.65 5.68
C ILE A 5 1.24 1.85 6.10
N ARG A 6 1.35 0.63 5.59
CA ARG A 6 2.45 -0.30 5.86
C ARG A 6 2.96 -0.90 4.55
N ASN A 7 4.27 -1.03 4.45
CA ASN A 7 4.94 -1.84 3.44
C ASN A 7 5.50 -3.09 4.13
N MET A 8 5.10 -4.26 3.65
CA MET A 8 5.41 -5.57 4.24
C MET A 8 6.41 -6.31 3.34
N TYR A 9 7.47 -6.88 3.93
CA TYR A 9 8.50 -7.61 3.20
C TYR A 9 8.62 -9.06 3.70
N LEU A 10 8.83 -9.99 2.77
CA LEU A 10 9.06 -11.41 3.05
C LEU A 10 10.55 -11.77 3.05
N ASN A 11 11.36 -11.03 2.28
CA ASN A 11 12.79 -11.29 2.14
C ASN A 11 13.63 -10.00 2.32
N LYS A 12 14.95 -10.19 2.45
CA LYS A 12 15.90 -9.08 2.68
C LYS A 12 16.01 -8.15 1.46
N GLU A 13 15.80 -8.66 0.25
CA GLU A 13 15.87 -7.87 -0.98
C GLU A 13 14.71 -6.88 -1.08
N GLN A 14 13.48 -7.32 -0.83
CA GLN A 14 12.29 -6.47 -0.76
C GLN A 14 12.44 -5.37 0.30
N LYS A 15 13.03 -5.70 1.45
CA LYS A 15 13.35 -4.72 2.49
C LYS A 15 14.30 -3.64 1.96
N LYS A 16 15.42 -4.05 1.34
CA LYS A 16 16.43 -3.14 0.78
C LYS A 16 15.84 -2.27 -0.34
N ALA A 17 15.08 -2.87 -1.26
CA ALA A 17 14.41 -2.16 -2.34
C ALA A 17 13.43 -1.10 -1.82
N THR A 18 12.63 -1.46 -0.81
CA THR A 18 11.68 -0.54 -0.17
C THR A 18 12.39 0.63 0.51
N GLN A 19 13.46 0.36 1.26
CA GLN A 19 14.26 1.39 1.92
C GLN A 19 14.90 2.35 0.91
N ASN A 20 15.46 1.82 -0.18
CA ASN A 20 16.05 2.63 -1.24
C ASN A 20 15.00 3.49 -1.95
N SER A 21 13.82 2.93 -2.23
CA SER A 21 12.69 3.67 -2.82
C SER A 21 12.24 4.81 -1.91
N ARG A 22 12.11 4.57 -0.60
CA ARG A 22 11.74 5.60 0.38
C ARG A 22 12.77 6.73 0.41
N LYS A 23 14.07 6.40 0.48
CA LYS A 23 15.16 7.38 0.44
C LYS A 23 15.13 8.22 -0.83
N ARG A 24 14.91 7.59 -1.99
CA ARG A 24 14.80 8.29 -3.28
C ARG A 24 13.63 9.29 -3.30
N LEU A 25 12.49 8.92 -2.72
CA LEU A 25 11.32 9.80 -2.62
C LEU A 25 11.51 10.94 -1.60
N GLU A 26 12.23 10.70 -0.50
CA GLU A 26 12.61 11.75 0.46
C GLU A 26 13.58 12.75 -0.19
N LEU A 27 14.56 12.25 -0.97
CA LEU A 27 15.53 13.09 -1.70
C LEU A 27 14.90 13.89 -2.84
N SER A 28 13.88 13.34 -3.51
CA SER A 28 13.23 14.04 -4.62
C SER A 28 12.42 15.26 -4.19
N LYS A 29 12.16 15.42 -2.87
CA LYS A 29 11.35 16.52 -2.30
C LYS A 29 10.01 16.74 -2.99
N LYS A 30 9.49 15.70 -3.68
CA LYS A 30 8.20 15.76 -4.39
C LYS A 30 7.03 15.96 -3.42
N TYR A 31 7.20 15.52 -2.18
CA TYR A 31 6.23 15.68 -1.11
C TYR A 31 6.80 16.65 -0.08
N SER A 32 6.00 17.65 0.28
CA SER A 32 6.32 18.61 1.35
C SER A 32 6.30 17.96 2.74
N ASN A 33 5.50 16.90 2.89
CA ASN A 33 5.36 16.15 4.14
C ASN A 33 6.28 14.91 4.19
N PRO A 34 6.75 14.52 5.38
CA PRO A 34 7.58 13.34 5.55
C PRO A 34 6.83 12.05 5.20
N ILE A 35 7.55 11.07 4.68
CA ILE A 35 6.99 9.76 4.34
C ILE A 35 6.81 8.93 5.62
N VAL A 36 5.57 8.82 6.08
CA VAL A 36 5.20 8.11 7.33
C VAL A 36 4.94 6.60 7.15
N THR A 37 5.16 6.06 5.95
CA THR A 37 4.94 4.64 5.63
C THR A 37 5.87 3.75 6.46
N LYS A 38 5.27 2.84 7.24
CA LYS A 38 6.04 1.91 8.08
C LYS A 38 6.53 0.72 7.27
N ILE A 39 7.80 0.32 7.44
CA ILE A 39 8.39 -0.87 6.81
C ILE A 39 8.46 -1.96 7.88
N VAL A 40 7.66 -3.00 7.76
CA VAL A 40 7.52 -4.08 8.75
C VAL A 40 7.66 -5.44 8.09
N PRO A 41 8.15 -6.49 8.79
CA PRO A 41 8.12 -7.83 8.25
C PRO A 41 6.66 -8.25 7.95
N ALA A 42 6.47 -9.03 6.89
CA ALA A 42 5.16 -9.58 6.59
C ALA A 42 4.69 -10.52 7.71
N SER A 43 3.52 -10.25 8.27
CA SER A 43 2.82 -11.13 9.21
C SER A 43 1.84 -12.02 8.45
N GLU A 44 1.15 -12.89 9.19
CA GLU A 44 0.01 -13.64 8.69
C GLU A 44 -0.99 -12.74 7.95
N PHE A 45 -1.39 -13.19 6.77
CA PHE A 45 -2.34 -12.50 5.90
C PHE A 45 -3.64 -13.29 5.88
N TRP A 46 -4.71 -12.65 6.34
CA TRP A 46 -6.05 -13.21 6.33
C TRP A 46 -6.74 -12.84 5.02
N HIS A 47 -7.11 -13.85 4.24
CA HIS A 47 -7.86 -13.64 3.01
C HIS A 47 -9.20 -12.96 3.31
N ALA A 48 -9.47 -11.86 2.62
CA ALA A 48 -10.79 -11.23 2.66
C ALA A 48 -11.82 -12.11 1.94
N GLU A 49 -13.08 -12.01 2.38
CA GLU A 49 -14.22 -12.72 1.79
C GLU A 49 -14.30 -12.52 0.27
N GLU A 50 -14.83 -13.52 -0.44
CA GLU A 50 -14.89 -13.54 -1.91
C GLU A 50 -15.62 -12.33 -2.51
N TYR A 51 -16.60 -11.78 -1.78
CA TYR A 51 -17.29 -10.55 -2.16
C TYR A 51 -16.34 -9.34 -2.30
N HIS A 52 -15.30 -9.24 -1.46
CA HIS A 52 -14.34 -8.14 -1.48
C HIS A 52 -13.27 -8.31 -2.55
N GLN A 53 -13.04 -9.53 -3.03
CA GLN A 53 -12.08 -9.80 -4.09
C GLN A 53 -12.56 -9.21 -5.40
N GLN A 54 -11.68 -8.47 -6.08
CA GLN A 54 -11.97 -7.81 -7.36
C GLN A 54 -13.23 -6.94 -7.34
N TYR A 55 -13.57 -6.34 -6.19
CA TYR A 55 -14.80 -5.57 -6.01
C TYR A 55 -15.01 -4.51 -7.10
N LEU A 56 -13.95 -3.80 -7.49
CA LEU A 56 -14.01 -2.77 -8.54
C LEU A 56 -14.27 -3.37 -9.93
N GLU A 57 -13.75 -4.56 -10.23
CA GLU A 57 -13.97 -5.24 -11.52
C GLU A 57 -15.38 -5.82 -11.61
N LYS A 58 -15.85 -6.43 -10.52
CA LYS A 58 -17.20 -7.01 -10.40
C LYS A 58 -18.31 -5.93 -10.48
N ASN A 59 -18.00 -4.68 -10.12
CA ASN A 59 -18.94 -3.55 -10.13
C ASN A 59 -18.65 -2.49 -11.20
N ARG A 60 -17.93 -2.85 -12.28
CA ARG A 60 -17.68 -1.96 -13.43
C ARG A 60 -19.00 -1.40 -13.97
N GLY A 61 -19.07 -0.07 -14.15
CA GLY A 61 -20.25 0.63 -14.66
C GLY A 61 -21.28 1.03 -13.59
N ARG A 62 -21.04 0.74 -12.31
CA ARG A 62 -21.82 1.27 -11.18
C ARG A 62 -21.03 2.33 -10.43
N PHE A 63 -21.71 3.23 -9.72
CA PHE A 63 -21.05 4.10 -8.76
C PHE A 63 -20.43 3.24 -7.66
N THR A 64 -19.11 3.13 -7.65
CA THR A 64 -18.35 2.43 -6.62
C THR A 64 -17.68 3.47 -5.74
N PRO A 65 -17.90 3.45 -4.41
CA PRO A 65 -17.25 4.40 -3.52
C PRO A 65 -15.76 4.06 -3.44
N SER A 66 -14.96 4.71 -4.28
CA SER A 66 -13.50 4.62 -4.25
C SER A 66 -12.89 6.01 -4.26
N CYS A 67 -11.89 6.22 -3.39
CA CYS A 67 -11.15 7.49 -3.29
C CYS A 67 -9.76 7.39 -3.93
N ASN A 68 -9.48 6.28 -4.63
CA ASN A 68 -8.25 6.06 -5.37
C ASN A 68 -8.52 6.31 -6.84
N PHE A 69 -7.67 7.11 -7.49
CA PHE A 69 -7.66 7.21 -8.94
C PHE A 69 -7.03 5.91 -9.48
N ILE A 70 -7.82 5.15 -10.23
CA ILE A 70 -7.39 3.93 -10.94
C ILE A 70 -6.82 4.34 -12.29
#